data_AF-A0A6B9T9I4-F1
#
_entry.id   AF-A0A6B9T9I4-F1
#
_cell.length_a   1.000
_cell.length_b   1.000
_cell.length_c   1.000
_cell.angle_alpha   90.00
_cell.angle_beta   90.00
_cell.angle_gamma   90.00
#
_symmetry.space_group_name_H-M   'P 1'
#
loop_
_entity.id
_entity.type
_entity.pdbx_description
1 polymer ?
#
loop_
_entity_poly.entity_id
_entity_poly.type
_entity_poly.pdbx_seq_one_letter_code
_entity_poly.pdbx_strand_id
1 'polypeptide(L)'
;MAAKFTEGVERKRREQQDFILKAFENPEKGKVYQEIADFLDYEIRYYRLGAAYYSDEFESMTSEEDDDLLYLTAVSEPSPRAYAQYLREIDPSVRADEKITHSCLKELKSAIGRVMGSGMV
;
A
#
# COMPACT_ATOMS: atom_id res chain seq x y z
N MET A 1 4.40 7.02 14.38
CA MET A 1 4.51 6.34 13.08
C MET A 1 3.15 6.23 12.41
N ALA A 2 2.08 5.91 13.14
CA ALA A 2 0.69 5.91 12.64
C ALA A 2 0.32 7.12 11.77
N ALA A 3 0.57 8.35 12.24
CA ALA A 3 0.24 9.57 11.47
C ALA A 3 0.86 9.60 10.06
N LYS A 4 2.11 9.13 9.89
CA LYS A 4 2.76 9.04 8.57
C LYS A 4 2.08 8.03 7.65
N PHE A 5 1.56 6.95 8.22
CA PHE A 5 0.79 5.95 7.47
C PHE A 5 -0.58 6.51 7.08
N THR A 6 -1.30 7.17 8.00
CA THR A 6 -2.57 7.84 7.71
C THR A 6 -2.44 8.90 6.62
N GLU A 7 -1.44 9.79 6.71
CA GLU A 7 -1.14 10.77 5.66
C GLU A 7 -0.78 10.09 4.33
N GLY A 8 -0.05 8.96 4.40
CA GLY A 8 0.29 8.15 3.25
C GLY A 8 -0.93 7.51 2.56
N VAL A 9 -1.95 7.08 3.31
CA VAL A 9 -3.22 6.58 2.75
C VAL A 9 -3.88 7.64 1.89
N GLU A 10 -4.06 8.85 2.43
CA GLU A 10 -4.71 9.96 1.71
C GLU A 10 -3.89 10.46 0.52
N ARG A 11 -2.56 10.37 0.59
CA ARG A 11 -1.70 10.63 -0.57
C ARG A 11 -1.88 9.56 -1.64
N LYS A 12 -1.78 8.27 -1.29
CA LYS A 12 -1.87 7.16 -2.24
C LYS A 12 -3.24 7.06 -2.90
N ARG A 13 -4.33 7.38 -2.18
CA ARG A 13 -5.69 7.48 -2.77
C ARG A 13 -5.77 8.51 -3.88
N ARG A 14 -5.19 9.70 -3.66
CA ARG A 14 -5.10 10.75 -4.68
C ARG A 14 -4.26 10.31 -5.87
N GLU A 15 -3.07 9.76 -5.60
CA GLU A 15 -2.18 9.25 -6.65
C GLU A 15 -2.86 8.13 -7.47
N GLN A 16 -3.59 7.22 -6.83
CA GLN A 16 -4.34 6.16 -7.50
C GLN A 16 -5.38 6.73 -8.46
N GLN A 17 -6.18 7.70 -8.00
CA GLN A 17 -7.16 8.38 -8.84
C GLN A 17 -6.49 9.08 -10.02
N ASP A 18 -5.36 9.76 -9.80
CA ASP A 18 -4.58 10.41 -10.85
C ASP A 18 -4.05 9.39 -11.87
N PHE A 19 -3.58 8.22 -11.44
CA PHE A 19 -3.12 7.17 -12.35
C PHE A 19 -4.24 6.53 -13.16
N ILE A 20 -5.43 6.35 -12.56
CA ILE A 20 -6.63 5.88 -13.29
C ILE A 20 -6.99 6.88 -14.39
N LEU A 21 -6.98 8.18 -14.08
CA LEU A 21 -7.23 9.24 -15.08
C LEU A 21 -6.15 9.26 -16.16
N LYS A 22 -4.87 9.21 -15.78
CA LYS A 22 -3.75 9.14 -16.74
C LYS A 22 -3.85 7.91 -17.65
N ALA A 23 -4.31 6.77 -17.13
CA ALA A 23 -4.50 5.55 -17.91
C ALA A 23 -5.55 5.75 -19.02
N PHE A 24 -6.63 6.46 -18.69
CA PHE A 24 -7.68 6.82 -19.64
C PHE A 24 -7.20 7.86 -20.67
N GLU A 25 -6.48 8.89 -20.23
CA GLU A 25 -5.99 9.98 -21.08
C GLU A 25 -4.82 9.58 -21.99
N ASN A 26 -4.06 8.54 -21.63
CA ASN A 26 -2.86 8.10 -22.35
C ASN A 26 -2.95 6.62 -22.75
N PRO A 27 -3.73 6.25 -23.79
CA PRO A 27 -3.96 4.86 -24.18
C PRO A 27 -2.68 4.05 -24.41
N GLU A 28 -1.62 4.69 -24.93
CA GLU A 28 -0.33 4.04 -25.20
C GLU A 28 0.40 3.58 -23.93
N LYS A 29 0.16 4.27 -22.80
CA LYS A 29 0.69 3.93 -21.48
C LYS A 29 -0.37 3.38 -20.54
N GLY A 30 -1.61 3.21 -21.01
CA GLY A 30 -2.77 2.88 -20.18
C GLY A 30 -2.56 1.64 -19.32
N LYS A 31 -1.96 0.58 -19.88
CA LYS A 31 -1.61 -0.63 -19.12
C LYS A 31 -0.64 -0.37 -17.97
N VAL A 32 0.40 0.45 -18.20
CA VAL A 32 1.39 0.75 -17.16
C VAL A 32 0.76 1.58 -16.03
N TYR A 33 -0.07 2.56 -16.38
CA TYR A 33 -0.76 3.37 -15.39
C TYR A 33 -1.82 2.57 -14.61
N GLN A 34 -2.50 1.64 -15.26
CA GLN A 34 -3.39 0.70 -14.57
C GLN A 34 -2.64 -0.22 -13.61
N GLU A 35 -1.49 -0.78 -14.03
CA GLU A 35 -0.63 -1.59 -13.14
C GLU A 35 -0.18 -0.79 -11.90
N ILE A 36 0.11 0.50 -12.04
CA ILE A 36 0.44 1.38 -10.91
C ILE A 36 -0.79 1.61 -10.01
N ALA A 37 -1.97 1.86 -10.59
CA ALA A 37 -3.19 2.06 -9.81
C ALA A 37 -3.58 0.82 -9.01
N ASP A 38 -3.42 -0.37 -9.59
CA ASP A 38 -3.67 -1.66 -8.92
C ASP A 38 -2.65 -1.90 -7.79
N PHE A 39 -1.37 -1.55 -8.02
CA PHE A 39 -0.35 -1.57 -6.97
C PHE A 39 -0.68 -0.61 -5.82
N LEU A 40 -1.21 0.58 -6.13
CA LEU A 40 -1.60 1.55 -5.11
C LEU A 40 -2.79 1.08 -4.28
N ASP A 41 -3.75 0.34 -4.85
CA ASP A 41 -4.84 -0.27 -4.08
C ASP A 41 -4.29 -1.19 -2.99
N TYR A 42 -3.38 -2.08 -3.38
CA TYR A 42 -2.70 -3.00 -2.47
C TYR A 42 -1.93 -2.25 -1.38
N GLU A 43 -1.16 -1.21 -1.74
CA GLU A 43 -0.37 -0.45 -0.78
C GLU A 43 -1.23 0.40 0.16
N ILE A 44 -2.36 0.94 -0.29
CA ILE A 44 -3.31 1.67 0.56
C ILE A 44 -3.75 0.80 1.73
N ARG A 45 -4.13 -0.46 1.46
CA ARG A 45 -4.57 -1.41 2.49
C ARG A 45 -3.45 -1.73 3.49
N TYR A 46 -2.22 -1.92 2.99
CA TYR A 46 -1.05 -2.07 3.85
C TYR A 46 -0.79 -0.83 4.71
N TYR A 47 -0.99 0.36 4.16
CA TYR A 47 -0.78 1.60 4.90
C TYR A 47 -1.86 1.82 5.97
N ARG A 48 -3.11 1.44 5.70
CA ARG A 48 -4.19 1.47 6.69
C ARG A 48 -3.90 0.53 7.86
N LEU A 49 -3.51 -0.70 7.55
CA LEU A 49 -3.10 -1.67 8.57
C LEU A 49 -1.85 -1.19 9.32
N GLY A 50 -0.91 -0.54 8.64
CA GLY A 50 0.24 0.10 9.28
C GLY A 50 -0.16 1.23 10.22
N ALA A 51 -1.14 2.05 9.85
CA ALA A 51 -1.65 3.10 10.72
C ALA A 51 -2.22 2.50 12.03
N ALA A 52 -3.02 1.45 11.93
CA ALA A 52 -3.58 0.73 13.08
C ALA A 52 -2.50 -0.01 13.90
N TYR A 53 -1.54 -0.67 13.25
CA TYR A 53 -0.46 -1.38 13.93
C TYR A 53 0.42 -0.44 14.77
N TYR A 54 0.65 0.78 14.28
CA TYR A 54 1.50 1.76 14.94
C TYR A 54 0.73 2.80 15.79
N SER A 55 -0.59 2.68 15.93
CA SER A 55 -1.39 3.60 16.75
C SER A 55 -1.47 3.18 18.22
N ASP A 56 -0.91 2.03 18.61
CA ASP A 56 -1.06 1.40 19.93
C ASP A 56 -2.52 1.10 20.34
N GLU A 57 -3.50 1.34 19.45
CA GLU A 57 -4.94 1.08 19.62
C GLU A 57 -5.34 -0.25 18.95
N PHE A 58 -4.47 -1.26 19.00
CA PHE A 58 -4.68 -2.53 18.29
C PHE A 58 -5.93 -3.29 18.77
N GLU A 59 -6.38 -3.05 20.01
CA GLU A 59 -7.61 -3.64 20.57
C GLU A 59 -8.90 -3.15 19.86
N SER A 60 -8.81 -2.15 18.98
CA SER A 60 -9.95 -1.59 18.24
C SER A 60 -9.89 -1.81 16.74
N MET A 61 -9.24 -2.87 16.24
CA MET A 61 -9.34 -3.24 14.81
C MET A 61 -10.81 -3.17 14.37
N THR A 62 -11.10 -2.28 13.44
CA THR A 62 -12.46 -2.14 12.91
C THR A 62 -12.66 -3.17 11.80
N SER A 63 -13.91 -3.37 11.39
CA SER A 63 -14.22 -4.30 10.29
C SER A 63 -13.44 -4.00 9.01
N GLU A 64 -13.05 -2.75 8.79
CA GLU A 64 -12.31 -2.38 7.58
C GLU A 64 -10.83 -2.82 7.61
N GLU A 65 -10.18 -2.82 8.78
CA GLU A 65 -8.81 -3.36 8.89
C GLU A 65 -8.79 -4.89 8.81
N ASP A 66 -9.84 -5.56 9.31
CA ASP A 66 -10.02 -7.01 9.15
C ASP A 66 -10.23 -7.39 7.68
N ASP A 67 -11.05 -6.64 6.95
CA ASP A 67 -11.24 -6.82 5.50
C ASP A 67 -9.94 -6.59 4.73
N ASP A 68 -9.15 -5.59 5.12
CA ASP A 68 -7.84 -5.33 4.52
C ASP A 68 -6.85 -6.44 4.84
N LEU A 69 -6.83 -6.99 6.06
CA LEU A 69 -6.02 -8.15 6.39
C LEU A 69 -6.45 -9.38 5.58
N LEU A 70 -7.75 -9.65 5.46
CA LEU A 70 -8.27 -10.76 4.65
C LEU A 70 -7.86 -10.60 3.18
N TYR A 71 -7.97 -9.39 2.63
CA TYR A 71 -7.57 -9.11 1.26
C TYR A 71 -6.06 -9.36 1.07
N LEU A 72 -5.22 -8.76 1.93
CA LEU A 72 -3.76 -8.83 1.81
C LEU A 72 -3.20 -10.25 1.98
N THR A 73 -3.95 -11.12 2.64
CA THR A 73 -3.58 -12.53 2.84
C THR A 73 -4.10 -13.44 1.73
N ALA A 74 -5.16 -13.02 1.02
CA ALA A 74 -5.72 -13.73 -0.13
C ALA A 74 -5.01 -13.39 -1.46
N VAL A 75 -4.40 -12.21 -1.57
CA VAL A 75 -3.75 -11.73 -2.80
C VAL A 75 -2.23 -11.89 -2.74
N SER A 76 -1.62 -12.17 -3.90
CA SER A 76 -0.17 -12.15 -4.03
C SER A 76 0.34 -10.70 -4.04
N GLU A 77 1.50 -10.47 -3.41
CA GLU A 77 2.16 -9.17 -3.44
C GLU A 77 2.44 -8.75 -4.91
N PRO A 78 2.09 -7.50 -5.29
CA PRO A 78 2.38 -6.99 -6.62
C PRO A 78 3.89 -7.02 -6.92
N SER A 79 4.25 -7.16 -8.20
CA SER A 79 5.67 -7.32 -8.55
C SER A 79 6.50 -6.08 -8.18
N PRO A 80 7.80 -6.24 -7.83
CA PRO A 80 8.71 -5.13 -7.54
C PRO A 80 8.82 -4.10 -8.68
N ARG A 81 8.46 -4.51 -9.91
CA ARG A 81 8.44 -3.63 -11.08
C ARG A 81 7.37 -2.53 -10.95
N ALA A 82 6.20 -2.84 -10.39
CA ALA A 82 5.11 -1.88 -10.24
C ALA A 82 5.51 -0.75 -9.29
N TYR A 83 6.14 -1.09 -8.16
CA TYR A 83 6.71 -0.10 -7.24
C TYR A 83 7.80 0.75 -7.93
N ALA A 84 8.70 0.13 -8.70
CA ALA A 84 9.74 0.87 -9.41
C ALA A 84 9.17 1.81 -10.49
N GLN A 85 8.08 1.42 -11.17
CA GLN A 85 7.38 2.28 -12.13
C GLN A 85 6.68 3.43 -11.41
N TYR A 86 5.95 3.15 -10.33
CA TYR A 86 5.32 4.14 -9.48
C TYR A 86 6.32 5.21 -9.01
N LEU A 87 7.48 4.80 -8.46
CA LEU A 87 8.49 5.74 -7.99
C LEU A 87 8.98 6.69 -9.10
N ARG A 88 9.01 6.26 -10.37
CA ARG A 88 9.45 7.12 -11.48
C ARG A 88 8.41 8.17 -11.86
N GLU A 89 7.13 7.89 -11.61
CA GLU A 89 6.00 8.70 -12.04
C GLU A 89 5.53 9.70 -10.97
N ILE A 90 5.86 9.49 -9.69
CA ILE A 90 5.58 10.45 -8.61
C ILE A 90 6.62 11.56 -8.51
N ASP A 91 6.22 12.65 -7.88
CA ASP A 91 7.05 13.82 -7.67
C ASP A 91 8.36 13.47 -6.92
N PRO A 92 9.52 13.95 -7.37
CA PRO A 92 10.80 13.71 -6.70
C PRO A 92 10.83 14.10 -5.23
N SER A 93 10.09 15.14 -4.83
CA SER A 93 10.03 15.63 -3.45
C SER A 93 9.35 14.65 -2.50
N VAL A 94 8.35 13.89 -2.97
CA VAL A 94 7.65 12.88 -2.14
C VAL A 94 8.31 11.50 -2.18
N ARG A 95 9.18 11.26 -3.16
CA ARG A 95 9.83 9.96 -3.37
C ARG A 95 10.70 9.51 -2.19
N ALA A 96 11.35 10.43 -1.49
CA ALA A 96 12.19 10.10 -0.34
C ALA A 96 11.34 9.60 0.84
N ASP A 97 10.27 10.33 1.16
CA ASP A 97 9.34 9.96 2.22
C ASP A 97 8.63 8.64 1.92
N GLU A 98 8.24 8.42 0.67
CA GLU A 98 7.64 7.15 0.25
C GLU A 98 8.57 5.96 0.47
N LYS A 99 9.87 6.09 0.14
CA LYS A 99 10.84 5.03 0.41
C LYS A 99 11.00 4.73 1.89
N ILE A 100 10.94 5.76 2.74
CA ILE A 100 11.03 5.59 4.19
C ILE A 100 9.81 4.83 4.69
N THR A 101 8.60 5.29 4.35
CA THR A 101 7.35 4.63 4.81
C THR A 101 7.21 3.21 4.26
N HIS A 102 7.54 2.98 2.98
CA HIS A 102 7.52 1.65 2.38
C HIS A 102 8.58 0.72 3.00
N SER A 103 9.70 1.24 3.50
CA SER A 103 10.68 0.40 4.22
C SER A 103 10.15 -0.07 5.58
N CYS A 104 9.33 0.74 6.25
CA CYS A 104 8.65 0.36 7.49
C CYS A 104 7.60 -0.75 7.27
N LEU A 105 7.02 -0.87 6.06
CA LEU A 105 6.11 -1.99 5.75
C LEU A 105 6.78 -3.35 5.84
N LYS A 106 8.11 -3.45 5.68
CA LYS A 106 8.83 -4.73 5.75
C LYS A 106 8.62 -5.43 7.10
N GLU A 107 8.62 -4.66 8.20
CA GLU A 107 8.40 -5.19 9.54
C GLU A 107 6.96 -5.68 9.71
N LEU A 108 5.99 -4.87 9.27
CA LEU A 108 4.58 -5.24 9.31
C LEU A 108 4.28 -6.49 8.47
N LYS A 109 4.75 -6.53 7.22
CA LYS A 109 4.66 -7.71 6.33
C LYS A 109 5.25 -8.96 6.98
N SER A 110 6.39 -8.81 7.65
CA SER A 110 7.03 -9.91 8.39
C SER A 110 6.21 -10.33 9.61
N ALA A 111 5.61 -9.40 10.35
CA ALA A 111 4.77 -9.68 11.51
C ALA A 111 3.50 -10.45 11.10
N ILE A 112 2.80 -9.99 10.06
CA ILE A 112 1.63 -10.68 9.48
C ILE A 112 2.02 -12.08 9.03
N GLY A 113 3.13 -12.22 8.30
CA GLY A 113 3.62 -13.52 7.83
C GLY A 113 3.93 -14.50 8.97
N ARG A 114 4.47 -14.03 10.10
CA ARG A 114 4.73 -14.88 11.28
C ARG A 114 3.44 -15.37 11.93
N VAL A 115 2.45 -14.49 12.09
CA VAL A 115 1.14 -14.85 12.67
C VAL A 115 0.44 -15.89 11.80
N MET A 116 0.44 -15.68 10.48
CA MET A 116 -0.16 -16.64 9.54
C MET A 116 0.60 -17.97 9.45
N GLY A 117 1.93 -17.92 9.42
CA GLY A 117 2.76 -19.13 9.39
C GLY A 117 2.69 -19.95 10.68
N SER A 118 2.35 -19.32 11.81
CA SER A 118 2.18 -20.00 13.10
C SER A 118 0.77 -20.58 13.31
N GLY A 119 -0.20 -20.26 12.44
CA GLY A 119 -1.56 -20.80 12.45
C GLY A 119 -1.78 -22.06 11.59
N MET A 120 -0.73 -22.58 10.96
CA MET A 120 -0.75 -23.80 10.13
C MET A 120 0.07 -24.96 10.76
N VAL A 121 -0.09 -25.19 12.07
CA VAL A 121 0.37 -26.44 12.73
C VAL A 121 -0.78 -27.05 13.52
#